data_AF-A0A2N9HK68-F1
#
_entry.id   AF-A0A2N9HK68-F1
#
_cell.length_a   1.000
_cell.length_b   1.000
_cell.length_c   1.000
_cell.angle_alpha   90.00
_cell.angle_beta   90.00
_cell.angle_gamma   90.00
#
_symmetry.space_group_name_H-M   'P 1'
#
loop_
_entity.id
_entity.type
_entity.pdbx_description
1 polymer ?
#
loop_
_entity_poly.entity_id
_entity_poly.type
_entity_poly.pdbx_seq_one_letter_code
_entity_poly.pdbx_strand_id
1 'polypeptide(L)'
;MNKKAEKFDSLDYFVCFLQSSIVVVVMAAEGARIAGASRIIGVDLNPKRFDEAKKFGVIEFVNPKDHDKPVQEVLAEMTDGGVDRSIECTGSINAMISAFKCVHDGWGVAVLVGVPNKDDVFKTHPMNVFKGKALCTMDIHYKIGML
;
A
#
# COMPACT_ATOMS: atom_id res chain seq x y z
N MET A 1 -14.04 -31.09 12.22
CA MET A 1 -13.01 -30.85 11.20
C MET A 1 -13.09 -29.39 10.80
N ASN A 2 -12.33 -28.53 11.49
CA ASN A 2 -12.25 -27.10 11.21
C ASN A 2 -11.54 -26.90 9.87
N LYS A 3 -12.27 -26.40 8.88
CA LYS A 3 -11.67 -25.94 7.63
C LYS A 3 -10.77 -24.75 7.99
N LYS A 4 -9.48 -24.98 7.75
CA LYS A 4 -8.36 -24.04 7.77
C LYS A 4 -8.82 -22.62 7.42
N ALA A 5 -8.60 -21.68 8.33
CA ALA A 5 -8.12 -20.38 7.90
C ALA A 5 -6.83 -20.67 7.15
N GLU A 6 -6.90 -20.65 5.82
CA GLU A 6 -5.72 -20.80 4.98
C GLU A 6 -4.73 -19.72 5.43
N LYS A 7 -3.56 -20.20 5.84
CA LYS A 7 -2.37 -19.45 6.13
C LYS A 7 -2.27 -18.30 5.10
N PHE A 8 -2.38 -17.06 5.56
CA PHE A 8 -1.59 -16.00 4.95
C PHE A 8 -0.15 -16.45 5.19
N ASP A 9 0.45 -17.15 4.22
CA ASP A 9 1.90 -17.34 4.21
C ASP A 9 2.52 -15.93 4.34
N SER A 10 3.57 -15.82 5.16
CA SER A 10 4.07 -14.58 5.75
C SER A 10 3.96 -13.38 4.81
N LEU A 11 3.33 -12.30 5.26
CA LEU A 11 3.44 -11.01 4.59
C LEU A 11 4.91 -10.60 4.69
N ASP A 12 5.69 -10.80 3.64
CA ASP A 12 7.11 -10.46 3.71
C ASP A 12 7.25 -8.95 3.49
N TYR A 13 6.48 -8.37 2.57
CA TYR A 13 6.60 -6.97 2.17
C TYR A 13 5.27 -6.19 2.22
N PHE A 14 5.24 -5.14 3.04
CA PHE A 14 4.12 -4.20 3.16
C PHE A 14 4.56 -2.77 2.83
N VAL A 15 3.82 -2.08 1.95
CA VAL A 15 4.06 -0.65 1.64
C VAL A 15 2.90 0.22 2.07
N CYS A 16 3.21 1.36 2.71
CA CYS A 16 2.26 2.42 3.02
C CYS A 16 2.57 3.69 2.22
N PHE A 17 1.63 4.17 1.39
CA PHE A 17 1.71 5.50 0.80
C PHE A 17 1.11 6.54 1.76
N LEU A 18 1.95 7.51 2.10
CA LEU A 18 1.77 8.47 3.18
C LEU A 18 1.43 9.84 2.55
N GLN A 19 0.33 10.49 2.94
CA GLN A 19 0.19 11.94 2.68
C GLN A 19 -0.90 12.74 3.40
N SER A 20 -1.87 12.15 4.09
CA SER A 20 -2.93 12.95 4.76
C SER A 20 -2.71 12.98 6.28
N SER A 21 -3.47 12.19 7.05
CA SER A 21 -3.34 12.06 8.50
C SER A 21 -2.43 10.89 8.85
N ILE A 22 -1.44 11.09 9.73
CA ILE A 22 -0.55 10.00 10.12
C ILE A 22 -1.29 8.84 10.79
N VAL A 23 -2.45 9.10 11.39
CA VAL A 23 -3.28 8.12 12.12
C VAL A 23 -3.63 6.88 11.28
N VAL A 24 -4.11 7.05 10.04
CA VAL A 24 -4.52 5.91 9.20
C VAL A 24 -3.31 5.06 8.81
N VAL A 25 -2.20 5.72 8.50
CA VAL A 25 -0.95 5.05 8.16
C VAL A 25 -0.43 4.24 9.32
N VAL A 26 -0.34 4.84 10.51
CA VAL A 26 0.27 4.15 11.65
C VAL A 26 -0.59 2.98 12.09
N MET A 27 -1.91 3.09 11.96
CA MET A 27 -2.83 1.95 12.13
C MET A 27 -2.60 0.86 11.08
N ALA A 28 -2.34 1.23 9.83
CA ALA A 28 -2.05 0.27 8.77
C ALA A 28 -0.70 -0.43 8.97
N ALA A 29 0.35 0.32 9.30
CA ALA A 29 1.68 -0.21 9.60
C ALA A 29 1.65 -1.12 10.84
N GLU A 30 0.99 -0.69 11.91
CA GLU A 30 0.82 -1.50 13.11
C GLU A 30 -0.04 -2.75 12.85
N GLY A 31 -1.12 -2.60 12.07
CA GLY A 31 -1.96 -3.73 11.64
C GLY A 31 -1.18 -4.74 10.80
N ALA A 32 -0.33 -4.28 9.89
CA ALA A 32 0.57 -5.13 9.11
C ALA A 32 1.57 -5.84 10.01
N ARG A 33 2.19 -5.14 10.96
CA ARG A 33 3.11 -5.71 11.95
C ARG A 33 2.44 -6.81 12.79
N ILE A 34 1.22 -6.56 13.28
CA ILE A 34 0.42 -7.55 14.03
C ILE A 34 0.06 -8.74 13.15
N ALA A 35 -0.24 -8.52 11.87
CA ALA A 35 -0.49 -9.56 10.89
C ALA A 35 0.77 -10.35 10.47
N GLY A 36 1.95 -9.99 11.00
CA GLY A 36 3.21 -10.70 10.75
C GLY A 36 4.02 -10.15 9.58
N ALA A 37 3.81 -8.89 9.18
CA ALA A 37 4.62 -8.25 8.14
C ALA A 37 6.09 -8.17 8.55
N SER A 38 6.99 -8.73 7.72
CA SER A 38 8.43 -8.78 8.03
C SER A 38 9.15 -7.45 7.72
N ARG A 39 8.76 -6.79 6.62
CA ARG A 39 9.31 -5.51 6.16
C ARG A 39 8.17 -4.55 5.85
N ILE A 40 8.22 -3.37 6.48
CA ILE A 40 7.25 -2.30 6.29
C ILE A 40 7.97 -1.07 5.75
N ILE A 41 7.60 -0.67 4.52
CA ILE A 41 8.19 0.43 3.78
C ILE A 41 7.20 1.60 3.72
N GLY A 42 7.59 2.76 4.22
CA GLY A 42 6.82 4.00 4.09
C GLY A 42 7.18 4.76 2.82
N VAL A 43 6.21 5.33 2.13
CA VAL A 43 6.42 6.18 0.95
C VAL A 43 5.81 7.56 1.18
N ASP A 44 6.62 8.61 1.35
CA ASP A 44 6.15 10.00 1.45
C ASP A 44 7.12 10.97 0.77
N LEU A 45 6.62 12.15 0.37
CA LEU A 45 7.45 13.27 -0.08
C LEU A 45 8.11 14.05 1.07
N ASN A 46 7.59 13.91 2.30
CA ASN A 46 8.07 14.58 3.49
C ASN A 46 8.90 13.60 4.36
N PRO A 47 10.24 13.72 4.37
CA PRO A 47 11.10 12.79 5.12
C PRO A 47 10.87 12.86 6.64
N LYS A 48 10.33 13.96 7.18
CA LYS A 48 10.03 14.08 8.63
C LYS A 48 8.99 13.06 9.10
N ARG A 49 8.12 12.59 8.19
CA ARG A 49 7.11 11.57 8.53
C ARG A 49 7.74 10.19 8.79
N PHE A 50 8.96 9.96 8.33
CA PHE A 50 9.65 8.70 8.60
C PHE A 50 9.93 8.51 10.10
N ASP A 51 10.40 9.55 10.78
CA ASP A 51 10.75 9.45 12.21
C ASP A 51 9.53 9.21 13.09
N GLU A 52 8.35 9.69 12.67
CA GLU A 52 7.09 9.36 13.32
C GLU A 52 6.65 7.93 13.00
N ALA A 53 6.71 7.53 11.71
CA ALA A 53 6.29 6.22 11.24
C ALA A 53 7.13 5.05 11.81
N LYS A 54 8.43 5.28 12.09
CA LYS A 54 9.30 4.30 12.75
C LYS A 54 8.76 3.79 14.08
N LYS A 55 8.06 4.65 14.82
CA LYS A 55 7.46 4.30 16.12
C LYS A 55 6.34 3.27 15.99
N PHE A 56 5.83 3.06 14.77
CA PHE A 56 4.68 2.20 14.46
C PHE A 56 5.07 1.07 13.48
N GLY A 57 6.34 0.68 13.46
CA GLY A 57 6.81 -0.50 12.74
C GLY A 57 7.31 -0.25 11.32
N VAL A 58 7.28 0.98 10.80
CA VAL A 58 7.90 1.30 9.51
C VAL A 58 9.43 1.29 9.66
N ILE A 59 10.11 0.36 8.99
CA ILE A 59 11.57 0.17 9.11
C ILE A 59 12.35 0.74 7.93
N GLU A 60 11.68 0.93 6.79
CA GLU A 60 12.26 1.46 5.57
C GLU A 60 11.42 2.61 5.04
N PHE A 61 12.04 3.50 4.27
CA PHE A 61 11.36 4.67 3.74
C PHE A 61 11.88 5.02 2.36
N VAL A 62 10.95 5.36 1.47
CA VAL A 62 11.22 5.79 0.10
C VAL A 62 10.58 7.15 -0.10
N ASN A 63 11.39 8.13 -0.47
CA ASN A 63 10.91 9.42 -0.91
C ASN A 63 10.95 9.45 -2.43
N PRO A 64 9.79 9.54 -3.12
CA PRO A 64 9.77 9.60 -4.59
C PRO A 64 10.65 10.71 -5.21
N LYS A 65 10.99 11.77 -4.47
CA LYS A 65 11.88 12.85 -4.95
C LYS A 65 13.36 12.49 -4.97
N ASP A 66 13.75 11.44 -4.26
CA ASP A 66 15.15 11.03 -4.11
C ASP A 66 15.54 10.00 -5.20
N HIS A 67 14.66 9.75 -6.17
CA HIS A 67 14.84 8.77 -7.24
C HIS A 67 14.44 9.34 -8.59
N ASP A 68 15.22 9.03 -9.63
CA ASP A 68 14.88 9.37 -11.03
C ASP A 68 13.84 8.42 -11.63
N LYS A 69 13.70 7.21 -11.05
CA LYS A 69 12.75 6.19 -11.48
C LYS A 69 11.40 6.39 -10.79
N PRO A 70 10.30 5.96 -11.42
CA PRO A 70 9.00 5.88 -10.75
C PRO A 70 9.06 5.04 -9.48
N VAL A 71 8.37 5.48 -8.42
CA VAL A 71 8.44 4.84 -7.10
C VAL A 71 8.07 3.35 -7.12
N GLN A 72 7.13 2.94 -7.98
CA GLN A 72 6.76 1.53 -8.10
C GLN A 72 7.91 0.65 -8.61
N GLU A 73 8.82 1.19 -9.44
CA GLU A 73 9.99 0.45 -9.93
C GLU A 73 11.07 0.38 -8.84
N VAL A 74 11.28 1.47 -8.10
CA VAL A 74 12.16 1.49 -6.93
C VAL A 74 11.71 0.42 -5.91
N LEU A 75 10.41 0.38 -5.61
CA LEU A 75 9.85 -0.62 -4.69
C LEU A 75 10.01 -2.04 -5.24
N ALA A 76 9.78 -2.27 -6.53
CA ALA A 76 9.97 -3.59 -7.13
C ALA A 76 11.43 -4.04 -7.05
N GLU A 77 12.40 -3.14 -7.27
CA GLU A 77 13.83 -3.43 -7.13
C GLU A 77 14.22 -3.73 -5.66
N MET A 78 13.63 -3.01 -4.69
CA MET A 78 13.88 -3.23 -3.26
C MET A 78 13.29 -4.54 -2.70
N THR A 79 12.31 -5.10 -3.41
CA THR A 79 11.45 -6.21 -2.93
C THR A 79 11.43 -7.40 -3.90
N ASP A 80 12.39 -7.48 -4.81
CA ASP A 80 12.59 -8.59 -5.76
C ASP A 80 11.33 -8.94 -6.58
N GLY A 81 10.63 -7.92 -7.08
CA GLY A 81 9.47 -8.09 -7.96
C GLY A 81 8.19 -7.39 -7.50
N GLY A 82 8.20 -6.79 -6.30
CA GLY A 82 7.08 -6.01 -5.77
C GLY A 82 6.62 -6.52 -4.42
N VAL A 83 5.72 -5.76 -3.80
CA VAL A 83 5.27 -6.03 -2.43
C VAL A 83 4.04 -6.93 -2.39
N ASP A 84 3.91 -7.73 -1.34
CA ASP A 84 2.72 -8.57 -1.17
C ASP A 84 1.47 -7.71 -1.01
N ARG A 85 1.60 -6.63 -0.23
CA ARG A 85 0.51 -5.71 0.06
C ARG A 85 0.97 -4.27 -0.01
N SER A 86 0.17 -3.44 -0.66
CA SER A 86 0.31 -1.98 -0.59
C SER A 86 -0.98 -1.36 -0.10
N ILE A 87 -0.88 -0.31 0.71
CA ILE A 87 -2.02 0.50 1.11
C ILE A 87 -1.79 1.96 0.74
N GLU A 88 -2.80 2.57 0.12
CA GLU A 88 -2.79 3.96 -0.29
C GLU A 88 -3.75 4.78 0.56
N CYS A 89 -3.22 5.82 1.22
CA CYS A 89 -3.95 6.63 2.21
C CYS A 89 -3.89 8.15 1.92
N THR A 90 -3.62 8.55 0.69
CA THR A 90 -3.36 9.94 0.28
C THR A 90 -4.55 10.55 -0.47
N GLY A 91 -5.24 9.76 -1.29
CA GLY A 91 -6.25 10.23 -2.24
C GLY A 91 -5.66 10.70 -3.58
N SER A 92 -4.33 10.76 -3.69
CA SER A 92 -3.65 11.12 -4.93
C SER A 92 -3.76 10.00 -5.96
N ILE A 93 -4.28 10.32 -7.14
CA ILE A 93 -4.39 9.36 -8.24
C ILE A 93 -3.04 8.75 -8.63
N ASN A 94 -1.96 9.53 -8.54
CA ASN A 94 -0.61 9.05 -8.82
C ASN A 94 -0.13 8.05 -7.75
N ALA A 95 -0.45 8.30 -6.48
CA ALA A 95 -0.14 7.36 -5.40
C ALA A 95 -0.95 6.07 -5.53
N MET A 96 -2.24 6.18 -5.89
CA MET A 96 -3.11 5.01 -6.13
C MET A 96 -2.57 4.11 -7.24
N ILE A 97 -2.19 4.70 -8.38
CA ILE A 97 -1.61 3.96 -9.50
C ILE A 97 -0.27 3.34 -9.10
N SER A 98 0.56 4.07 -8.36
CA SER A 98 1.85 3.56 -7.88
C SER A 98 1.67 2.39 -6.91
N ALA A 99 0.73 2.49 -5.98
CA ALA A 99 0.37 1.42 -5.05
C ALA A 99 -0.07 0.16 -5.81
N PHE A 100 -0.98 0.29 -6.77
CA PHE A 100 -1.39 -0.87 -7.57
C PHE A 100 -0.27 -1.46 -8.44
N LYS A 101 0.66 -0.65 -8.93
CA LYS A 101 1.74 -1.15 -9.77
C LYS A 101 2.88 -1.79 -9.00
N CYS A 102 3.13 -1.36 -7.75
CA CYS A 102 4.25 -1.84 -6.95
C CYS A 102 4.01 -3.17 -6.26
N VAL A 103 2.76 -3.68 -6.25
CA VAL A 103 2.49 -5.01 -5.69
C VAL A 103 3.00 -6.13 -6.60
N HIS A 104 3.35 -7.27 -6.02
CA HIS A 104 3.96 -8.39 -6.70
C HIS A 104 3.06 -8.96 -7.81
N ASP A 105 3.64 -9.34 -8.94
CA ASP A 105 2.95 -10.10 -9.99
C ASP A 105 2.53 -11.48 -9.42
N GLY A 106 1.27 -11.84 -9.52
CA GLY A 106 0.73 -13.16 -9.16
C GLY A 106 -0.20 -13.14 -7.95
N TRP A 107 0.22 -12.50 -6.85
CA TRP A 107 -0.51 -12.50 -5.57
C TRP A 107 -0.59 -11.15 -4.86
N GLY A 108 -0.01 -10.10 -5.47
CA GLY A 108 0.03 -8.77 -4.90
C GLY A 108 -1.36 -8.14 -4.79
N VAL A 109 -1.64 -7.47 -3.66
CA VAL A 109 -2.93 -6.79 -3.43
C VAL A 109 -2.70 -5.35 -3.02
N ALA A 110 -3.32 -4.43 -3.75
CA ALA A 110 -3.34 -3.01 -3.42
C ALA A 110 -4.67 -2.60 -2.81
N VAL A 111 -4.63 -1.96 -1.64
CA VAL A 111 -5.79 -1.42 -0.93
C VAL A 111 -5.82 0.09 -1.08
N LEU A 112 -6.85 0.61 -1.74
CA LEU A 112 -7.07 2.06 -1.87
C LEU A 112 -8.02 2.54 -0.77
N VAL A 113 -7.51 3.42 0.09
CA VAL A 113 -8.27 4.04 1.19
C VAL A 113 -8.50 5.53 0.94
N GLY A 114 -7.56 6.19 0.26
CA GLY A 114 -7.70 7.59 -0.12
C GLY A 114 -8.92 7.81 -1.03
N VAL A 115 -9.55 8.97 -0.90
CA VAL A 115 -10.66 9.37 -1.79
C VAL A 115 -10.09 10.25 -2.91
N PRO A 116 -10.19 9.85 -4.19
CA PRO A 116 -9.71 10.67 -5.30
C PRO A 116 -10.65 11.85 -5.59
N ASN A 117 -10.20 12.80 -6.40
CA ASN A 117 -11.08 13.85 -6.90
C ASN A 117 -12.07 13.27 -7.92
N LYS A 118 -13.20 13.96 -8.10
CA LYS A 118 -14.30 13.51 -8.96
C LYS A 118 -13.88 13.20 -10.41
N ASP A 119 -12.94 13.97 -10.94
CA ASP A 119 -12.50 13.88 -12.33
C ASP A 119 -11.20 13.06 -12.51
N ASP A 120 -10.67 12.49 -11.42
CA ASP A 120 -9.47 11.65 -11.48
C ASP A 120 -9.77 10.32 -12.19
N VAL A 121 -8.82 9.88 -13.02
CA VAL A 121 -8.95 8.64 -13.78
C VAL A 121 -7.83 7.68 -13.41
N PHE A 122 -8.20 6.54 -12.85
CA PHE A 122 -7.27 5.45 -12.57
C PHE A 122 -6.98 4.67 -13.86
N LYS A 123 -5.73 4.74 -14.33
CA LYS A 123 -5.29 4.06 -15.56
C LYS A 123 -4.17 3.06 -15.26
N THR A 124 -4.34 1.85 -15.75
CA THR A 124 -3.33 0.79 -15.65
C THR A 124 -3.35 -0.09 -16.90
N HIS A 125 -2.21 -0.72 -17.21
CA HIS A 125 -2.15 -1.65 -18.34
C HIS A 125 -2.94 -2.93 -17.99
N PRO A 126 -3.76 -3.48 -18.90
CA PRO A 126 -4.59 -4.66 -18.61
C PRO A 126 -3.78 -5.86 -18.10
N MET A 127 -2.54 -6.00 -18.57
CA MET A 127 -1.65 -7.08 -18.12
C MET A 127 -1.38 -7.06 -16.62
N ASN A 128 -1.48 -5.92 -15.94
CA ASN A 128 -1.32 -5.88 -14.48
C ASN A 128 -2.41 -6.70 -13.78
N VAL A 129 -3.62 -6.74 -14.32
CA VAL A 129 -4.71 -7.58 -13.81
C VAL A 129 -4.54 -9.03 -14.24
N PHE A 130 -4.22 -9.30 -15.50
CA PHE A 130 -3.97 -10.66 -15.98
C PHE A 130 -2.76 -11.34 -15.31
N LYS A 131 -1.82 -10.55 -14.78
CA LYS A 131 -0.72 -11.01 -13.95
C LYS A 131 -1.12 -11.31 -12.50
N GLY A 132 -2.41 -11.29 -12.14
CA GLY A 132 -2.87 -11.69 -10.82
C GLY A 132 -2.78 -10.60 -9.74
N LYS A 133 -2.53 -9.33 -10.09
CA LYS A 133 -2.63 -8.23 -9.12
C LYS A 133 -4.10 -7.94 -8.83
N ALA A 134 -4.43 -7.81 -7.54
CA ALA A 134 -5.77 -7.45 -7.11
C ALA A 134 -5.82 -6.00 -6.59
N LEU A 135 -6.96 -5.35 -6.82
CA LEU A 135 -7.28 -4.03 -6.29
C LEU A 135 -8.46 -4.18 -5.34
N CYS A 136 -8.33 -3.65 -4.12
CA CYS A 136 -9.39 -3.61 -3.13
C CYS A 136 -9.64 -2.16 -2.70
N THR A 137 -10.90 -1.79 -2.52
CA THR A 137 -11.32 -0.48 -2.01
C THR A 137 -12.02 -0.64 -0.68
N MET A 138 -11.89 0.31 0.23
CA MET A 138 -12.78 0.41 1.38
C MET A 138 -14.12 1.04 0.93
N ASP A 139 -15.22 0.29 1.07
CA ASP A 139 -16.56 0.86 0.85
C ASP A 139 -16.91 1.82 1.99
N ILE A 140 -16.78 3.12 1.72
CA ILE A 140 -17.13 4.20 2.64
C ILE A 140 -18.64 4.51 2.65
N HIS A 141 -19.41 4.03 1.66
CA HIS A 141 -20.83 4.36 1.54
C HIS A 141 -21.72 3.47 2.42
N TYR A 142 -21.28 2.28 2.80
CA TYR A 142 -22.11 1.35 3.60
C TYR A 142 -22.12 1.59 5.12
N LYS A 143 -21.33 2.54 5.66
CA LYS A 143 -21.26 2.79 7.13
C LYS A 143 -21.72 4.16 7.60
N ILE A 144 -21.99 5.11 6.72
CA ILE A 144 -22.44 6.46 7.10
C ILE A 144 -23.98 6.52 7.22
N GLY A 145 -24.70 5.46 6.84
CA GLY A 145 -26.16 5.32 6.99
C GLY A 145 -26.64 4.55 8.22
N MET A 146 -25.77 4.23 9.19
CA MET A 146 -26.10 3.48 10.42
C MET A 146 -25.66 4.19 11.71
N LEU A 147 -25.47 5.51 11.69
CA LEU A 147 -25.31 6.34 12.90
C LEU A 147 -26.34 7.46 12.91
#